data_AF-A0A920TY31-F1
#
_entry.id   AF-A0A920TY31-F1
#
_cell.length_a   1.000
_cell.length_b   1.000
_cell.length_c   1.000
_cell.angle_alpha   90.00
_cell.angle_beta   90.00
_cell.angle_gamma   90.00
#
_symmetry.space_group_name_H-M   'P 1'
#
loop_
_entity.id
_entity.type
_entity.pdbx_description
1 polymer ?
#
loop_
_entity_poly.entity_id
_entity_poly.type
_entity_poly.pdbx_seq_one_letter_code
_entity_poly.pdbx_strand_id
1 'polypeptide(L)'
;MEHLLENLGLIQDGTILPGFIFGVVHVSLVILGFYTGWSINRLLKNATKGYIAGIIGASLAHVIADLLAALIDPTMRARTAGIVLGGLLPLLFIPLLEKYVTKSKSHIMVGDHEDIEKDLNDEHHH
;
A
#
# COMPACT_ATOMS: atom_id res chain seq x y z
N MET A 1 -29.40 21.43 -15.82
CA MET A 1 -27.93 21.25 -15.87
C MET A 1 -27.45 20.44 -14.67
N GLU A 2 -27.97 20.71 -13.47
CA GLU A 2 -27.70 19.94 -12.24
C GLU A 2 -28.07 18.46 -12.34
N HIS A 3 -29.23 18.16 -12.94
CA HIS A 3 -29.73 16.78 -13.05
C HIS A 3 -28.92 15.85 -13.98
N LEU A 4 -28.10 16.41 -14.90
CA LEU A 4 -27.18 15.64 -15.74
C LEU A 4 -25.87 15.31 -15.02
N LEU A 5 -25.47 16.16 -14.06
CA LEU A 5 -24.26 15.96 -13.26
C LEU A 5 -24.49 14.95 -12.12
N GLU A 6 -25.71 14.91 -11.56
CA GLU A 6 -26.15 13.84 -10.64
C GLU A 6 -26.14 12.47 -11.30
N ASN A 7 -26.68 12.35 -12.53
CA ASN A 7 -26.76 11.07 -13.22
C ASN A 7 -25.39 10.54 -13.69
N LEU A 8 -24.38 11.41 -13.79
CA LEU A 8 -23.00 11.03 -14.08
C LEU A 8 -22.22 10.59 -12.83
N GLY A 9 -22.84 10.64 -11.63
CA GLY A 9 -22.18 10.31 -10.36
C GLY A 9 -21.11 11.31 -9.91
N LEU A 10 -21.02 12.47 -10.57
CA LEU A 10 -20.06 13.53 -10.24
C LEU A 10 -20.53 14.39 -9.05
N ILE A 11 -21.82 14.33 -8.71
CA ILE A 11 -22.42 15.00 -7.56
C ILE A 11 -23.11 13.96 -6.70
N GLN A 12 -22.69 13.85 -5.44
CA GLN A 12 -23.37 13.05 -4.42
C GLN A 12 -23.71 13.99 -3.26
N ASP A 13 -24.98 14.07 -2.89
CA ASP A 13 -25.49 14.89 -1.78
C ASP A 13 -25.04 16.37 -1.82
N GLY A 14 -25.04 16.99 -3.00
CA GLY A 14 -24.68 18.41 -3.18
C GLY A 14 -23.18 18.70 -3.13
N THR A 15 -22.33 17.68 -3.05
CA THR A 15 -20.86 17.82 -3.12
C THR A 15 -20.35 17.30 -4.46
N ILE A 16 -19.56 18.14 -5.15
CA ILE A 16 -18.92 17.77 -6.41
C ILE A 16 -17.70 16.90 -6.07
N LEU A 17 -17.65 15.67 -6.59
CA LEU A 17 -16.51 14.74 -6.52
C LEU A 17 -16.09 14.30 -5.09
N PRO A 18 -16.96 13.63 -4.31
CA PRO A 18 -16.57 13.05 -3.01
C PRO A 18 -15.39 12.08 -3.18
N GLY A 19 -14.38 12.17 -2.30
CA GLY A 19 -13.16 11.38 -2.37
C GLY A 19 -12.06 11.96 -3.27
N PHE A 20 -12.24 13.14 -3.89
CA PHE A 20 -11.19 13.75 -4.69
C PHE A 20 -9.95 14.14 -3.87
N ILE A 21 -10.16 14.75 -2.69
CA ILE A 21 -9.06 15.12 -1.79
C ILE A 21 -8.36 13.85 -1.31
N PHE A 22 -9.12 12.80 -0.99
CA PHE A 22 -8.59 11.49 -0.64
C PHE A 22 -7.65 10.97 -1.74
N GLY A 23 -8.10 10.96 -3.00
CA GLY A 23 -7.30 10.45 -4.12
C GLY A 23 -6.00 11.22 -4.32
N VAL A 24 -6.06 12.56 -4.29
CA VAL A 24 -4.87 13.42 -4.45
C VAL A 24 -3.88 13.18 -3.31
N VAL A 25 -4.34 13.17 -2.07
CA VAL A 25 -3.47 12.99 -0.89
C VAL A 25 -2.87 11.59 -0.88
N HIS A 26 -3.69 10.54 -1.10
CA HIS A 26 -3.24 9.15 -1.12
C HIS A 26 -2.12 8.94 -2.13
N VAL A 27 -2.36 9.31 -3.41
CA VAL A 27 -1.37 9.11 -4.48
C VAL A 27 -0.11 9.94 -4.23
N SER A 28 -0.25 11.17 -3.71
CA SER A 28 0.90 12.01 -3.37
C SER A 28 1.76 11.37 -2.27
N LEU A 29 1.15 10.82 -1.22
CA LEU A 29 1.87 10.12 -0.15
C LEU A 29 2.60 8.88 -0.66
N VAL A 30 1.97 8.10 -1.55
CA VAL A 30 2.59 6.92 -2.16
C VAL A 30 3.79 7.31 -3.03
N ILE A 31 3.64 8.32 -3.89
CA ILE A 31 4.75 8.83 -4.73
C ILE A 31 5.89 9.34 -3.86
N LEU A 32 5.60 10.15 -2.84
CA LEU A 32 6.61 10.62 -1.91
C LEU A 32 7.31 9.47 -1.18
N GLY A 33 6.56 8.45 -0.74
CA GLY A 33 7.14 7.25 -0.13
C GLY A 33 8.14 6.55 -1.04
N PHE A 34 7.81 6.39 -2.33
CA PHE A 34 8.72 5.80 -3.32
C PHE A 34 9.97 6.65 -3.56
N TYR A 35 9.83 7.97 -3.72
CA TYR A 35 10.98 8.85 -3.98
C TYR A 35 11.86 9.09 -2.76
N THR A 36 11.30 9.10 -1.56
CA THR A 36 12.05 9.33 -0.31
C THR A 36 12.75 8.06 0.19
N GLY A 37 12.44 6.89 -0.38
CA GLY A 37 12.97 5.61 0.09
C GLY A 37 12.49 5.26 1.51
N TRP A 38 11.34 5.81 1.94
CA TRP A 38 10.74 5.47 3.23
C TRP A 38 10.18 4.04 3.16
N SER A 39 11.06 3.07 3.38
CA SER A 39 10.70 1.66 3.35
C SER A 39 10.55 1.16 4.78
N ILE A 40 9.30 0.94 5.22
CA ILE A 40 9.00 0.22 6.47
C ILE A 40 9.72 -1.14 6.49
N ASN A 41 10.01 -1.69 5.31
CA ASN A 41 10.79 -2.91 5.13
C ASN A 41 12.14 -2.85 5.84
N ARG A 42 12.83 -1.70 5.83
CA ARG A 42 14.14 -1.52 6.48
C ARG A 42 14.06 -1.65 8.01
N LEU A 43 12.91 -1.34 8.61
CA LEU A 43 12.63 -1.54 10.04
C LEU A 43 12.19 -2.99 10.35
N LEU A 44 11.48 -3.65 9.43
CA LEU A 44 11.00 -5.03 9.58
C LEU A 44 12.03 -6.11 9.20
N LYS A 45 13.10 -5.77 8.48
CA LYS A 45 14.18 -6.68 8.06
C LYS A 45 14.81 -7.46 9.22
N ASN A 46 14.79 -6.92 10.44
CA ASN A 46 15.36 -7.58 11.61
C ASN A 46 14.51 -8.76 12.14
N ALA A 47 13.26 -8.94 11.67
CA ALA A 47 12.32 -9.91 12.23
C ALA A 47 11.86 -11.02 11.25
N THR A 48 12.06 -10.86 9.93
CA THR A 48 11.46 -11.74 8.91
C THR A 48 12.34 -11.92 7.67
N LYS A 49 12.08 -12.94 6.84
CA LYS A 49 12.71 -13.07 5.51
C LYS A 49 12.49 -11.79 4.70
N GLY A 50 13.52 -11.29 4.01
CA GLY A 50 13.54 -9.96 3.37
C GLY A 50 12.34 -9.68 2.44
N TYR A 51 11.91 -10.65 1.64
CA TYR A 51 10.76 -10.48 0.74
C TYR A 51 9.41 -10.42 1.48
N ILE A 52 9.23 -11.18 2.56
CA ILE A 52 8.00 -11.17 3.36
C ILE A 52 7.87 -9.83 4.08
N ALA A 53 8.98 -9.38 4.65
CA ALA A 53 9.07 -8.05 5.25
C ALA A 53 8.70 -6.97 4.23
N GLY A 54 9.07 -7.15 2.95
CA GLY A 54 8.73 -6.24 1.85
C GLY A 54 7.24 -6.18 1.57
N ILE A 55 6.59 -7.33 1.45
CA ILE A 55 5.14 -7.42 1.22
C ILE A 55 4.37 -6.79 2.39
N ILE A 56 4.76 -7.12 3.63
CA ILE A 56 4.12 -6.57 4.84
C ILE A 56 4.36 -5.06 4.91
N GLY A 57 5.59 -4.60 4.69
CA GLY A 57 5.97 -3.19 4.77
C GLY A 57 5.25 -2.33 3.73
N ALA A 58 5.19 -2.78 2.48
CA ALA A 58 4.47 -2.08 1.41
C ALA A 58 2.97 -2.02 1.67
N SER A 59 2.38 -3.14 2.09
CA SER A 59 0.95 -3.23 2.44
C SER A 59 0.61 -2.32 3.62
N LEU A 60 1.45 -2.29 4.66
CA LEU A 60 1.24 -1.43 5.83
C LEU A 60 1.40 0.05 5.49
N ALA A 61 2.39 0.42 4.66
CA ALA A 61 2.56 1.79 4.18
C ALA A 61 1.33 2.28 3.41
N HIS A 62 0.72 1.41 2.59
CA HIS A 62 -0.53 1.71 1.90
C HIS A 62 -1.68 1.99 2.86
N VAL A 63 -1.88 1.13 3.87
CA VAL A 63 -2.93 1.31 4.88
C VAL A 63 -2.75 2.64 5.64
N ILE A 64 -1.49 3.03 5.91
CA ILE A 64 -1.19 4.31 6.56
C ILE A 64 -1.51 5.48 5.61
N ALA A 65 -1.15 5.39 4.32
CA ALA A 65 -1.48 6.42 3.33
C ALA A 65 -3.01 6.58 3.20
N ASP A 66 -3.76 5.48 3.18
CA ASP A 66 -5.22 5.46 3.17
C ASP A 66 -5.81 6.11 4.42
N LEU A 67 -5.28 5.79 5.61
CA LEU A 67 -5.70 6.41 6.87
C LEU A 67 -5.52 7.93 6.81
N LEU A 68 -4.33 8.40 6.42
CA LEU A 68 -4.02 9.82 6.37
C LEU A 68 -4.89 10.55 5.33
N ALA A 69 -5.06 9.97 4.15
CA ALA A 69 -5.93 10.51 3.11
C ALA A 69 -7.39 10.60 3.56
N ALA A 70 -7.92 9.57 4.23
CA ALA A 70 -9.30 9.54 4.71
C ALA A 70 -9.55 10.47 5.90
N LEU A 71 -8.53 10.74 6.72
CA LEU A 71 -8.61 11.74 7.78
C LEU A 71 -8.61 13.18 7.23
N ILE A 72 -7.85 13.42 6.16
CA ILE A 72 -7.75 14.74 5.53
C ILE A 72 -9.00 15.06 4.71
N ASP A 73 -9.57 14.10 3.98
CA ASP A 73 -10.79 14.29 3.20
C ASP A 73 -12.06 14.24 4.08
N PRO A 74 -12.79 15.36 4.26
CA PRO A 74 -14.00 15.40 5.08
C PRO A 74 -15.10 14.43 4.61
N THR A 75 -15.15 14.13 3.31
CA THR A 75 -16.16 13.24 2.70
C THR A 75 -15.90 11.76 3.00
N MET A 76 -14.67 11.41 3.38
CA MET A 76 -14.23 10.03 3.62
C MET A 76 -14.04 9.69 5.10
N ARG A 77 -14.06 10.67 6.01
CA ARG A 77 -13.85 10.48 7.46
C ARG A 77 -14.76 9.42 8.09
N ALA A 78 -16.03 9.38 7.69
CA ALA A 78 -16.98 8.38 8.20
C ALA A 78 -16.62 6.94 7.77
N ARG A 79 -15.84 6.80 6.69
CA ARG A 79 -15.43 5.52 6.10
C ARG A 79 -14.02 5.11 6.52
N THR A 80 -13.25 5.99 7.15
CA THR A 80 -11.86 5.76 7.56
C THR A 80 -11.65 4.46 8.31
N ALA A 81 -12.51 4.16 9.30
CA ALA A 81 -12.41 2.92 10.06
C ALA A 81 -12.58 1.67 9.17
N GLY A 82 -13.55 1.71 8.24
CA GLY A 82 -13.77 0.64 7.28
C GLY A 82 -12.60 0.45 6.32
N ILE A 83 -12.00 1.55 5.84
CA ILE A 83 -10.82 1.52 4.96
C ILE A 83 -9.63 0.89 5.68
N VAL A 84 -9.33 1.33 6.90
CA VAL A 84 -8.19 0.80 7.67
C VAL A 84 -8.40 -0.66 8.04
N LEU A 85 -9.56 -1.02 8.59
CA LEU A 85 -9.84 -2.41 8.97
C LEU A 85 -9.87 -3.33 7.74
N GLY A 86 -10.45 -2.86 6.64
CA GLY A 86 -10.47 -3.56 5.37
C GLY A 86 -9.07 -3.75 4.77
N GLY A 87 -8.19 -2.76 4.92
CA GLY A 87 -6.79 -2.85 4.49
C GLY A 87 -5.93 -3.76 5.38
N LEU A 88 -6.19 -3.80 6.69
CA LEU A 88 -5.49 -4.67 7.65
C LEU A 88 -5.89 -6.14 7.52
N LEU A 89 -7.14 -6.43 7.13
CA LEU A 89 -7.66 -7.80 7.10
C LEU A 89 -6.86 -8.74 6.16
N PRO A 90 -6.52 -8.36 4.91
CA PRO A 90 -5.69 -9.17 4.01
C PRO A 90 -4.28 -9.47 4.55
N LEU A 91 -3.68 -8.57 5.35
CA LEU A 91 -2.34 -8.77 5.91
C LEU A 91 -2.28 -10.03 6.80
N LEU A 92 -3.38 -10.38 7.47
CA LEU A 92 -3.45 -11.60 8.30
C LEU A 92 -3.33 -12.89 7.47
N PHE A 93 -3.64 -12.83 6.17
CA PHE A 93 -3.59 -13.97 5.27
C PHE A 93 -2.23 -14.14 4.58
N ILE A 94 -1.30 -13.20 4.71
CA ILE A 94 0.06 -13.29 4.14
C ILE A 94 0.74 -14.64 4.43
N PRO A 95 0.80 -15.18 5.67
CA PRO A 95 1.45 -16.47 5.92
C PRO A 95 0.73 -17.65 5.24
N LEU A 96 -0.59 -17.55 5.06
CA LEU A 96 -1.35 -18.56 4.32
C LEU A 96 -1.07 -18.48 2.82
N LEU A 97 -1.03 -17.25 2.27
CA LEU A 97 -0.68 -17.02 0.87
C LEU A 97 0.74 -17.49 0.55
N GLU A 98 1.70 -17.29 1.46
CA GLU A 98 3.07 -17.82 1.33
C GLU A 98 3.07 -19.35 1.22
N LYS A 99 2.24 -20.02 2.05
CA LYS A 99 2.19 -21.48 2.10
C LYS A 99 1.50 -22.11 0.88
N TYR A 100 0.45 -21.48 0.35
CA TYR A 100 -0.43 -22.09 -0.65
C TYR A 100 -0.29 -21.51 -2.07
N VAL A 101 0.14 -20.26 -2.22
CA VAL A 101 0.21 -19.58 -3.53
C VAL A 101 1.65 -19.51 -4.05
N THR A 102 2.63 -19.19 -3.21
CA THR A 102 4.04 -19.12 -3.65
C THR A 102 4.67 -20.51 -3.73
N LYS A 103 4.71 -21.08 -4.93
CA LYS A 103 5.30 -22.39 -5.22
C LYS A 103 6.53 -22.38 -6.14
N SER A 104 7.10 -21.22 -6.47
CA SER A 104 8.30 -21.17 -7.32
C SER A 104 9.58 -21.09 -6.47
N LYS A 105 10.48 -22.04 -6.69
CA LYS A 105 11.87 -22.04 -6.16
C LYS A 105 12.79 -21.05 -6.88
N SER A 106 12.33 -20.38 -7.94
CA SER A 106 13.08 -19.27 -8.53
C SER A 106 13.01 -18.11 -7.56
N HIS A 107 14.14 -17.77 -6.97
CA HIS A 107 14.37 -16.60 -6.13
C HIS A 107 13.66 -15.38 -6.74
N ILE A 108 12.46 -15.04 -6.25
CA ILE A 108 11.78 -13.84 -6.74
C ILE A 108 12.55 -12.71 -6.06
N MET A 109 13.37 -12.01 -6.84
CA MET A 109 14.17 -10.88 -6.40
C MET A 109 13.22 -9.74 -6.02
N VAL A 110 12.71 -9.80 -4.79
CA VAL A 110 11.77 -8.83 -4.23
C VAL A 110 12.37 -8.35 -2.94
N GLY A 111 12.95 -7.17 -3.00
CA GLY A 111 13.63 -6.53 -1.88
C GLY A 111 13.94 -5.08 -2.20
N ASP A 112 14.37 -4.34 -1.19
CA ASP A 112 14.87 -2.98 -1.39
C ASP A 112 16.17 -3.04 -2.22
N HIS A 113 16.66 -1.90 -2.72
CA HIS A 113 17.88 -1.84 -3.52
C HIS A 113 19.07 -2.57 -2.85
N GLU A 114 19.15 -2.48 -1.51
CA GLU A 114 20.15 -3.17 -0.69
C GLU A 114 20.04 -4.71 -0.72
N ASP A 115 18.82 -5.26 -0.82
CA ASP A 115 18.61 -6.71 -0.88
C ASP A 115 18.97 -7.24 -2.28
N ILE A 116 18.60 -6.47 -3.31
CA ILE A 116 18.93 -6.77 -4.70
C ILE A 116 20.45 -6.76 -4.91
N GLU A 117 21.15 -5.75 -4.37
CA GLU A 117 22.61 -5.66 -4.45
C GLU A 117 23.30 -6.82 -3.72
N LYS A 118 22.79 -7.20 -2.55
CA LYS A 118 23.33 -8.33 -1.79
C LYS A 118 23.14 -9.66 -2.52
N ASP A 119 21.94 -9.90 -3.06
CA ASP A 119 21.63 -11.10 -3.84
C ASP A 119 22.47 -11.19 -5.12
N LEU A 120 22.71 -10.06 -5.80
CA LEU A 120 23.59 -10.00 -6.98
C LEU A 120 25.06 -10.30 -6.64
N ASN A 121 25.55 -9.80 -5.51
CA ASN A 121 26.93 -10.03 -5.08
C ASN A 121 27.16 -11.47 -4.60
N ASP A 122 26.16 -12.11 -3.98
CA ASP A 122 26.28 -13.50 -3.52
C ASP A 122 26.33 -14.52 -4.68
N GLU A 123 25.69 -14.24 -5.84
CA GLU A 123 25.79 -15.12 -7.03
C GLU A 123 27.18 -15.11 -7.70
N HIS A 124 28.01 -14.08 -7.47
CA HIS A 124 29.34 -13.96 -8.07
C HIS A 124 30.45 -14.69 -7.28
N HIS A 125 30.13 -15.35 -6.16
CA HIS A 125 31.08 -16.05 -5.29
C HIS A 125 31.08 -17.59 -5.43
N HIS A 126 30.48 -18.14 -6.49
CA HIS A 126 30.51 -19.58 -6.81
C HIS A 126 31.32 -19.92 -8.05
#